data_AF-A0A1V0QVH4-F1
#
_entry.id   AF-A0A1V0QVH4-F1
#
_cell.length_a   1.000
_cell.length_b   1.000
_cell.length_c   1.000
_cell.angle_alpha   90.00
_cell.angle_beta   90.00
_cell.angle_gamma   90.00
#
_symmetry.space_group_name_H-M   'P 1'
#
loop_
_entity.id
_entity.type
_entity.pdbx_description
1 polymer ?
#
loop_
_entity_poly.entity_id
_entity_poly.type
_entity_poly.pdbx_seq_one_letter_code
_entity_poly.pdbx_strand_id
1 'polypeptide(L)'
;MSAGTPDPLAGFDATIHAPNRLRICALLDAAGEAEFVLVQKQLDVSASVLSKHVAVLMDADYVEQRKAVRDTRQRVWLRLTRQGREAYQGHLAALRAIVGPPDPTP
;
A
#
# COMPACT_ATOMS: atom_id res chain seq x y z
N MET A 1 6.11 -21.10 -29.96
CA MET A 1 6.21 -20.95 -28.50
C MET A 1 5.46 -19.68 -28.13
N SER A 2 4.17 -19.80 -27.83
CA SER A 2 3.35 -18.65 -27.45
C SER A 2 3.83 -18.17 -26.09
N ALA A 3 4.44 -16.99 -26.05
CA ALA A 3 4.68 -16.28 -24.80
C ALA A 3 3.31 -16.07 -24.16
N GLY A 4 3.06 -16.78 -23.06
CA GLY A 4 1.90 -16.51 -22.23
C GLY A 4 2.04 -15.08 -21.74
N THR A 5 1.30 -14.16 -22.35
CA THR A 5 1.14 -12.82 -21.79
C THR A 5 0.67 -13.03 -20.36
N PRO A 6 1.42 -12.60 -19.33
CA PRO A 6 0.97 -12.75 -17.96
C PRO A 6 -0.40 -12.08 -17.88
N ASP A 7 -1.40 -12.83 -17.39
CA ASP A 7 -2.75 -12.32 -17.25
C ASP A 7 -2.66 -11.01 -16.45
N PRO A 8 -3.04 -9.86 -17.04
CA PRO A 8 -2.93 -8.56 -16.37
C PRO A 8 -3.75 -8.50 -15.07
N LEU A 9 -4.69 -9.43 -14.88
CA LEU A 9 -5.45 -9.57 -13.64
C LEU A 9 -4.74 -10.42 -12.58
N ALA A 10 -3.72 -11.21 -12.92
CA ALA A 10 -3.01 -12.06 -11.97
C ALA A 10 -2.27 -11.28 -10.86
N GLY A 11 -1.94 -10.01 -11.12
CA GLY A 11 -1.38 -9.10 -10.11
C GLY A 11 -2.40 -8.14 -9.49
N PHE A 12 -3.68 -8.20 -9.90
CA PHE A 12 -4.69 -7.25 -9.48
C PHE A 12 -5.24 -7.59 -8.09
N ASP A 13 -4.64 -6.97 -7.09
CA ASP A 13 -5.07 -7.14 -5.70
C ASP A 13 -6.32 -6.27 -5.35
N ALA A 14 -7.47 -6.94 -5.14
CA ALA A 14 -8.73 -6.30 -4.74
C ALA A 14 -8.68 -5.70 -3.31
N THR A 15 -7.83 -6.25 -2.43
CA THR A 15 -7.54 -5.66 -1.13
C THR A 15 -6.80 -4.34 -1.33
N ILE A 16 -5.89 -4.20 -2.28
CA ILE A 16 -5.19 -2.92 -2.53
C ILE A 16 -6.06 -1.93 -3.31
N HIS A 17 -7.00 -2.41 -4.13
CA HIS A 17 -7.81 -1.60 -5.05
C HIS A 17 -8.73 -0.52 -4.42
N ALA A 18 -8.81 -0.40 -3.08
CA ALA A 18 -9.47 0.76 -2.47
C ALA A 18 -8.55 1.99 -2.43
N PRO A 19 -9.04 3.20 -2.75
CA PRO A 19 -8.21 4.41 -2.85
C PRO A 19 -7.32 4.67 -1.62
N ASN A 20 -7.90 4.55 -0.42
CA ASN A 20 -7.14 4.79 0.81
C ASN A 20 -6.11 3.70 1.10
N ARG A 21 -6.40 2.43 0.78
CA ARG A 21 -5.45 1.32 1.02
C ARG A 21 -4.28 1.41 0.05
N LEU A 22 -4.54 1.72 -1.22
CA LEU A 22 -3.49 2.02 -2.19
C LEU A 22 -2.61 3.19 -1.74
N ARG A 23 -3.21 4.30 -1.27
CA ARG A 23 -2.47 5.46 -0.76
C ARG A 23 -1.63 5.14 0.47
N ILE A 24 -2.13 4.30 1.40
CA ILE A 24 -1.36 3.82 2.56
C ILE A 24 -0.15 3.03 2.07
N CYS A 25 -0.35 2.03 1.19
CA CYS A 25 0.74 1.23 0.67
C CYS A 25 1.78 2.09 -0.07
N ALA A 26 1.35 3.01 -0.92
CA ALA A 26 2.24 3.93 -1.63
C ALA A 26 3.12 4.77 -0.68
N LEU A 27 2.50 5.33 0.37
CA LEU A 27 3.22 6.14 1.33
C LEU A 27 4.23 5.31 2.13
N LEU A 28 3.85 4.10 2.55
CA LEU A 28 4.73 3.20 3.29
C LEU A 28 5.83 2.58 2.44
N ASP A 29 5.59 2.35 1.14
CA ASP A 29 6.60 1.89 0.18
C ASP A 29 7.69 2.95 -0.01
N ALA A 30 7.29 4.23 -0.17
CA ALA A 30 8.22 5.34 -0.32
C ALA A 30 8.99 5.71 0.98
N ALA A 31 8.31 5.67 2.12
CA ALA A 31 8.90 6.06 3.41
C ALA A 31 9.59 4.90 4.16
N GLY A 32 9.32 3.65 3.78
CA GLY A 32 9.73 2.43 4.49
C GLY A 32 8.90 2.16 5.76
N GLU A 33 8.76 3.17 6.62
CA GLU A 33 7.84 3.19 7.76
C GLU A 33 7.32 4.61 8.01
N ALA A 34 6.09 4.73 8.53
CA ALA A 34 5.48 6.02 8.83
C ALA A 34 4.66 5.97 10.11
N GLU A 35 4.61 7.09 10.83
CA GLU A 35 3.75 7.21 12.00
C GLU A 35 2.27 7.25 11.59
N PHE A 36 1.40 6.60 12.35
CA PHE A 36 -0.05 6.58 12.10
C PHE A 36 -0.63 8.00 11.92
N VAL A 37 -0.18 8.95 12.74
CA VAL A 37 -0.61 10.35 12.67
C VAL A 37 -0.11 11.05 11.40
N LEU A 38 1.08 10.68 10.89
CA LEU A 38 1.59 11.18 9.63
C LEU A 38 0.76 10.65 8.46
N VAL A 39 0.46 9.35 8.45
CA VAL A 39 -0.41 8.73 7.44
C VAL A 39 -1.79 9.38 7.46
N GLN A 40 -2.35 9.60 8.65
CA GLN A 40 -3.63 10.29 8.82
C GLN A 40 -3.65 11.67 8.17
N LYS A 41 -2.61 12.48 8.43
CA LYS A 41 -2.48 13.82 7.85
C LYS A 41 -2.29 13.80 6.34
N GLN A 42 -1.47 12.89 5.82
CA GLN A 42 -1.18 12.79 4.39
C GLN A 42 -2.39 12.32 3.58
N LEU A 43 -3.22 11.46 4.18
CA LEU A 43 -4.41 10.95 3.53
C LEU A 43 -5.63 11.86 3.71
N ASP A 44 -5.57 12.81 4.65
CA ASP A 44 -6.67 13.68 5.07
C ASP A 44 -7.92 12.89 5.48
N VAL A 45 -7.72 11.90 6.37
CA VAL A 45 -8.79 11.02 6.86
C VAL A 45 -8.85 11.00 8.38
N SER A 46 -10.00 10.63 8.93
CA SER A 46 -10.14 10.46 10.39
C SER A 46 -9.37 9.22 10.88
N ALA A 47 -9.02 9.21 12.18
CA ALA A 47 -8.31 8.08 12.78
C ALA A 47 -9.12 6.78 12.69
N SER A 48 -10.45 6.87 12.83
CA SER A 48 -11.35 5.71 12.68
C SER A 48 -11.30 5.13 11.26
N VAL A 49 -11.31 5.99 10.23
CA VAL A 49 -11.22 5.55 8.83
C VAL A 49 -9.86 4.91 8.56
N LEU A 50 -8.77 5.55 8.98
CA LEU A 50 -7.42 5.00 8.82
C LEU A 50 -7.28 3.64 9.53
N SER A 51 -7.73 3.52 10.78
CA SER A 51 -7.66 2.27 11.53
C SER A 51 -8.41 1.12 10.84
N LYS A 52 -9.58 1.39 10.24
CA LYS A 52 -10.32 0.37 9.48
C LYS A 52 -9.52 -0.12 8.27
N HIS A 53 -8.93 0.81 7.51
CA HIS A 53 -8.12 0.44 6.34
C HIS A 53 -6.82 -0.29 6.75
N VAL A 54 -6.17 0.16 7.81
CA VAL A 54 -4.97 -0.49 8.36
C VAL A 54 -5.31 -1.88 8.87
N ALA A 55 -6.44 -2.08 9.56
CA ALA A 55 -6.87 -3.40 10.03
C ALA A 55 -7.04 -4.38 8.85
N VAL A 56 -7.73 -3.96 7.78
CA VAL A 56 -7.87 -4.80 6.57
C VAL A 56 -6.51 -5.14 5.95
N LEU A 57 -5.56 -4.21 5.94
CA LEU A 57 -4.21 -4.44 5.43
C LEU A 57 -3.38 -5.34 6.36
N MET A 58 -3.62 -5.29 7.67
CA MET A 58 -3.00 -6.19 8.65
C MET A 58 -3.57 -7.61 8.55
N ASP A 59 -4.88 -7.75 8.38
CA ASP A 59 -5.55 -9.04 8.21
C ASP A 59 -5.10 -9.77 6.94
N ALA A 60 -4.64 -9.01 5.93
CA ALA A 60 -4.03 -9.53 4.71
C ALA A 60 -2.50 -9.73 4.81
N ASP A 61 -1.90 -9.52 6.00
CA ASP A 61 -0.46 -9.55 6.23
C ASP A 61 0.35 -8.54 5.39
N TYR A 62 -0.27 -7.45 4.94
CA TYR A 62 0.40 -6.44 4.08
C TYR A 62 1.05 -5.33 4.88
N VAL A 63 0.45 -4.95 6.00
CA VAL A 63 0.97 -3.92 6.89
C VAL A 63 1.19 -4.52 8.27
N GLU A 64 2.27 -4.12 8.92
CA GLU A 64 2.49 -4.37 10.33
C GLU A 64 2.48 -3.05 11.11
N GLN A 65 2.02 -3.14 12.36
CA GLN A 65 1.98 -2.02 13.28
C GLN A 65 2.94 -2.28 14.45
N ARG A 66 3.84 -1.34 14.73
CA ARG A 66 4.70 -1.37 15.92
C ARG A 66 4.45 -0.17 16.82
N LYS A 67 4.37 -0.41 18.13
CA LYS A 67 4.35 0.65 19.13
C LYS A 67 5.80 0.96 19.53
N ALA A 68 6.19 2.23 19.45
CA ALA A 68 7.51 2.67 19.86
C ALA A 68 7.40 3.87 20.78
N VAL A 69 8.23 3.88 21.83
CA VAL A 69 8.37 5.02 22.72
C VAL A 69 9.46 5.92 22.14
N ARG A 70 9.08 7.14 21.76
CA ARG A 70 10.02 8.18 21.32
C ARG A 70 9.68 9.46 22.06
N ASP A 71 10.67 10.06 22.73
CA ASP A 71 10.51 11.30 23.50
C ASP A 71 9.34 11.21 24.51
N THR A 72 9.35 10.16 25.33
CA THR A 72 8.37 9.91 26.41
C THR A 72 6.91 9.69 25.97
N ARG A 73 6.62 9.74 24.65
CA ARG A 73 5.28 9.49 24.08
C ARG A 73 5.25 8.18 23.30
N GLN A 74 4.18 7.41 23.49
CA GLN A 74 3.91 6.22 22.68
C GLN A 74 3.45 6.66 21.29
N ARG A 75 4.16 6.20 20.26
CA ARG A 75 3.82 6.41 18.86
C ARG A 75 3.55 5.07 18.19
N VAL A 76 2.58 5.09 17.29
CA VAL A 76 2.22 3.94 16.46
C VAL A 76 2.86 4.13 15.11
N TRP A 77 3.70 3.18 14.72
CA TRP A 77 4.37 3.14 13.43
C TRP A 77 3.75 2.04 12.58
N LEU A 78 3.58 2.34 11.30
CA LEU A 78 3.10 1.45 10.27
C LEU A 78 4.24 1.19 9.29
N ARG A 79 4.32 -0.04 8.80
CA ARG A 79 5.31 -0.46 7.82
C ARG A 79 4.69 -1.52 6.93
N LEU A 80 5.07 -1.56 5.65
CA LEU A 80 4.73 -2.70 4.80
C LEU A 80 5.54 -3.92 5.22
N THR A 81 4.89 -5.08 5.25
CA THR A 81 5.58 -6.37 5.32
C THR A 81 6.27 -6.67 3.99
N ARG A 82 7.03 -7.76 3.92
CA ARG A 82 7.57 -8.24 2.65
C ARG A 82 6.44 -8.59 1.66
N GLN A 83 5.42 -9.29 2.13
CA GLN A 83 4.26 -9.66 1.31
C GLN A 83 3.47 -8.45 0.84
N GLY A 84 3.25 -7.45 1.71
CA GLY A 84 2.56 -6.21 1.32
C GLY A 84 3.31 -5.40 0.28
N ARG A 85 4.66 -5.36 0.35
CA ARG A 85 5.48 -4.77 -0.71
C ARG A 85 5.34 -5.53 -2.03
N GLU A 86 5.47 -6.85 -2.00
CA GLU A 86 5.32 -7.69 -3.21
C GLU A 86 3.92 -7.52 -3.84
N ALA A 87 2.86 -7.53 -3.02
CA ALA A 87 1.47 -7.32 -3.47
C ALA A 87 1.26 -5.92 -4.05
N TYR A 88 1.78 -4.87 -3.40
CA TYR A 88 1.68 -3.50 -3.90
C TYR A 88 2.42 -3.31 -5.24
N GLN A 89 3.64 -3.83 -5.35
CA GLN A 89 4.42 -3.75 -6.60
C GLN A 89 3.77 -4.58 -7.71
N GLY A 90 3.24 -5.77 -7.38
CA GLY A 90 2.46 -6.60 -8.31
C GLY A 90 1.20 -5.88 -8.80
N HIS A 91 0.49 -5.19 -7.90
CA HIS A 91 -0.68 -4.37 -8.25
C HIS A 91 -0.30 -3.20 -9.16
N LEU A 92 0.80 -2.50 -8.89
CA LEU A 92 1.30 -1.45 -9.78
C LEU A 92 1.70 -2.00 -11.16
N ALA A 93 2.34 -3.17 -11.21
CA ALA A 93 2.69 -3.81 -12.47
C ALA A 93 1.45 -4.20 -13.28
N ALA A 94 0.43 -4.74 -12.62
CA ALA A 94 -0.88 -5.03 -13.23
C ALA A 94 -1.55 -3.76 -13.76
N LEU A 95 -1.59 -2.68 -12.97
CA LEU A 95 -2.13 -1.39 -13.41
C LEU A 95 -1.37 -0.83 -14.63
N ARG A 96 -0.04 -0.91 -14.64
CA ARG A 96 0.79 -0.50 -15.79
C ARG A 96 0.53 -1.36 -17.02
N ALA A 97 0.31 -2.66 -16.86
CA ALA A 97 -0.05 -3.55 -17.95
C ALA A 97 -1.44 -3.23 -18.53
N ILE A 98 -2.40 -2.83 -17.69
CA ILE A 98 -3.76 -2.45 -18.11
C ILE A 98 -3.76 -1.12 -18.88
N VAL A 99 -3.02 -0.12 -18.38
CA VAL A 99 -2.97 1.22 -19.01
C VAL A 99 -2.11 1.21 -20.28
N GLY A 100 -1.23 0.21 -20.43
CA GLY A 100 -0.24 0.14 -21.50
C GLY A 100 0.97 1.06 -21.21
N PRO A 101 2.06 0.97 -22.01
CA PRO A 101 3.15 1.93 -21.90
C PRO A 101 2.58 3.35 -22.10
N PRO A 102 3.05 4.36 -21.34
CA PRO A 102 2.70 5.73 -21.64
C PRO A 102 3.06 6.00 -23.10
N ASP A 103 2.10 6.51 -23.87
CA ASP A 103 2.34 6.95 -25.24
C ASP A 103 3.54 7.93 -25.18
N PRO A 104 4.65 7.69 -25.91
CA PRO A 104 5.75 8.64 -25.95
C PRO A 104 5.15 9.96 -26.43
N THR A 105 5.05 10.91 -25.51
CA THR A 105 4.40 12.20 -25.75
C THR A 105 5.11 12.89 -26.93
N PRO A 106 4.38 13.50 -27.88
CA PRO A 106 4.95 14.09 -29.10
C PRO A 106 5.92 15.25 -28.84
#